data_AF-A0A3M1EPB8-F1
#
_entry.id   AF-A0A3M1EPB8-F1
#
_cell.length_a   1.000
_cell.length_b   1.000
_cell.length_c   1.000
_cell.angle_alpha   90.00
_cell.angle_beta   90.00
_cell.angle_gamma   90.00
#
_symmetry.space_group_name_H-M   'P 1'
#
loop_
_entity.id
_entity.type
_entity.pdbx_description
1 polymer ?
#
loop_
_entity_poly.entity_id
_entity_poly.type
_entity_poly.pdbx_seq_one_letter_code
_entity_poly.pdbx_strand_id
1 'polypeptide(L)'
;YRLRAVDRLGQRARDIHADLTGGSETFSLSYVSSVLKGPAAAAVLPPRSDSPDQTALPSRDQIQEIFQARLEQRRPAERARGITLVGPHRADLAMTVNEIDMGVYSSRGQQRTIALALRLAQAELIQAVTGAPPILLLDDVMSELDAERRQYLMAVAQRHQQAFLTSTDLADFSEAFLTQARILHVENGSVH
;
A
#
# COMPACT_ATOMS: atom_id res chain seq x y z
N TYR A 1 -5.03 10.58 -12.47
CA TYR A 1 -4.52 9.19 -12.46
C TYR A 1 -4.01 8.77 -11.08
N ARG A 2 -2.98 9.42 -10.52
CA ARG A 2 -2.39 9.03 -9.23
C ARG A 2 -3.37 9.01 -8.04
N LEU A 3 -4.22 10.03 -7.89
CA LEU A 3 -5.24 10.07 -6.84
C LEU A 3 -6.13 8.83 -6.82
N ARG A 4 -6.70 8.48 -7.98
CA ARG A 4 -7.53 7.28 -8.16
C ARG A 4 -6.76 5.99 -7.89
N ALA A 5 -5.48 5.94 -8.24
CA ALA A 5 -4.65 4.77 -7.99
C ALA A 5 -4.40 4.57 -6.49
N VAL A 6 -4.11 5.65 -5.74
CA VAL A 6 -3.92 5.60 -4.29
C VAL A 6 -5.23 5.25 -3.58
N ASP A 7 -6.36 5.80 -4.02
CA ASP A 7 -7.68 5.46 -3.47
C ASP A 7 -8.02 3.97 -3.68
N ARG A 8 -7.88 3.46 -4.91
CA ARG A 8 -8.09 2.03 -5.21
C ARG A 8 -7.13 1.12 -4.44
N LEU A 9 -5.88 1.53 -4.28
CA LEU A 9 -4.89 0.80 -3.47
C LEU A 9 -5.26 0.82 -2.00
N GLY A 10 -5.70 1.97 -1.48
CA GLY A 10 -6.07 2.17 -0.08
C GLY A 10 -7.30 1.36 0.32
N GLN A 11 -8.30 1.25 -0.56
CA GLN A 11 -9.48 0.40 -0.35
C GLN A 11 -9.05 -1.07 -0.17
N ARG A 12 -8.27 -1.61 -1.11
CA ARG A 12 -7.79 -3.01 -1.03
C ARG A 12 -6.88 -3.26 0.16
N ALA A 13 -5.96 -2.32 0.43
CA ALA A 13 -5.03 -2.43 1.54
C ALA A 13 -5.75 -2.39 2.89
N ARG A 14 -6.87 -1.66 3.00
CA ARG A 14 -7.72 -1.67 4.20
C ARG A 14 -8.31 -3.05 4.45
N ASP A 15 -8.90 -3.65 3.43
CA ASP A 15 -9.55 -4.96 3.54
C ASP A 15 -8.52 -6.04 3.92
N ILE A 16 -7.39 -6.08 3.21
CA ILE A 16 -6.30 -7.02 3.50
C ILE A 16 -5.69 -6.79 4.88
N HIS A 17 -5.53 -5.54 5.31
CA HIS A 17 -5.01 -5.23 6.65
C HIS A 17 -5.98 -5.69 7.74
N ALA A 18 -7.29 -5.51 7.53
CA ALA A 18 -8.31 -6.01 8.46
C ALA A 18 -8.19 -7.53 8.59
N ASP A 19 -8.06 -8.27 7.48
CA ASP A 19 -7.87 -9.71 7.53
C ASP A 19 -6.58 -10.13 8.26
N LEU A 20 -5.46 -9.44 8.00
CA LEU A 20 -4.15 -9.69 8.64
C LEU A 20 -4.13 -9.37 10.15
N THR A 21 -5.13 -8.67 10.65
CA THR A 21 -5.19 -8.23 12.06
C THR A 21 -6.41 -8.79 12.78
N GLY A 22 -7.14 -9.72 12.17
CA GLY A 22 -8.39 -10.25 12.71
C GLY A 22 -9.47 -9.18 12.93
N GLY A 23 -9.40 -8.08 12.18
CA GLY A 23 -10.29 -6.93 12.30
C GLY A 23 -10.04 -6.02 13.51
N SER A 24 -8.94 -6.22 14.25
CA SER A 24 -8.61 -5.41 15.43
C SER A 24 -8.09 -4.01 15.12
N GLU A 25 -7.63 -3.78 13.88
CA GLU A 25 -7.02 -2.54 13.45
C GLU A 25 -7.68 -1.98 12.17
N THR A 26 -7.93 -0.68 12.14
CA THR A 26 -8.48 0.02 10.97
C THR A 26 -7.38 0.79 10.25
N PHE A 27 -7.03 0.33 9.04
CA PHE A 27 -6.03 0.98 8.19
C PHE A 27 -6.63 2.01 7.23
N SER A 28 -5.93 3.14 7.06
CA SER A 28 -6.24 4.15 6.06
C SER A 28 -4.98 4.59 5.32
N LEU A 29 -5.11 4.83 4.01
CA LEU A 29 -4.08 5.36 3.13
C LEU A 29 -4.63 6.60 2.42
N SER A 30 -3.89 7.71 2.49
CA SER A 30 -4.29 8.99 1.91
C SER A 30 -3.16 9.60 1.09
N TYR A 31 -3.50 10.23 -0.03
CA TYR A 31 -2.53 10.96 -0.85
C TYR A 31 -2.35 12.39 -0.34
N VAL A 32 -1.14 12.75 0.05
CA VAL A 32 -0.78 14.10 0.48
C VAL A 32 -0.23 14.88 -0.71
N SER A 33 -1.08 15.72 -1.30
CA SER A 33 -0.70 16.52 -2.47
C SER A 33 0.06 17.79 -2.08
N SER A 34 1.18 18.07 -2.76
CA SER A 34 1.84 19.38 -2.68
C SER A 34 1.09 20.48 -3.46
N VAL A 35 0.27 20.05 -4.43
CA VAL A 35 -0.50 20.88 -5.35
C VAL A 35 -1.85 21.26 -4.74
N LEU A 36 -2.60 20.27 -4.29
CA LEU A 36 -3.93 20.44 -3.69
C LEU A 36 -3.74 20.71 -2.20
N LYS A 37 -3.91 21.97 -1.78
CA LYS A 37 -3.92 22.39 -0.36
C LYS A 37 -5.24 23.13 -0.06
N GLY A 38 -5.66 23.15 1.20
CA GLY A 38 -6.90 23.81 1.62
C GLY A 38 -8.14 22.95 1.32
N PRO A 39 -9.32 23.55 1.06
CA PRO A 39 -10.58 22.81 0.81
C PRO A 39 -10.48 21.79 -0.33
N ALA A 40 -9.66 22.08 -1.35
CA ALA A 40 -9.37 21.18 -2.46
C ALA A 40 -8.56 19.92 -2.07
N ALA A 41 -7.88 19.94 -0.93
CA ALA A 41 -7.24 18.75 -0.35
C ALA A 41 -8.22 17.92 0.48
N ALA A 42 -9.19 18.56 1.14
CA ALA A 42 -10.23 17.88 1.91
C ALA A 42 -11.14 17.04 1.01
N ALA A 43 -11.40 17.49 -0.23
CA ALA A 43 -12.12 16.74 -1.27
C ALA A 43 -11.36 15.52 -1.84
N VAL A 44 -10.13 15.27 -1.38
CA VAL A 44 -9.27 14.16 -1.84
C VAL A 44 -8.99 13.14 -0.74
N LEU A 45 -9.26 13.47 0.53
CA LEU A 45 -9.23 12.46 1.58
C LEU A 45 -10.41 11.50 1.40
N PRO A 46 -10.22 10.19 1.65
CA PRO A 46 -11.35 9.28 1.72
C PRO A 46 -12.34 9.79 2.79
N PRO A 47 -13.66 9.72 2.54
CA PRO A 47 -14.65 10.23 3.47
C PRO A 47 -14.49 9.51 4.82
N ARG A 48 -14.59 10.29 5.90
CA ARG A 48 -14.91 9.73 7.22
C ARG A 48 -16.30 9.09 7.09
N SER A 49 -16.49 7.92 7.67
CA SER A 49 -17.60 6.97 7.44
C SER A 49 -19.03 7.50 7.66
N ASP A 50 -19.22 8.78 8.00
CA ASP A 50 -20.50 9.33 8.44
C ASP A 50 -21.04 10.48 7.58
N SER A 51 -20.43 10.78 6.42
CA SER A 51 -20.93 11.83 5.51
C SER A 51 -21.24 11.29 4.11
N PRO A 52 -22.51 11.35 3.64
CA PRO A 52 -22.93 10.87 2.31
C PRO A 52 -22.47 11.75 1.14
N ASP A 53 -21.65 12.77 1.40
CA ASP A 53 -21.16 13.69 0.37
C ASP A 53 -19.85 13.16 -0.23
N GLN A 54 -20.00 12.31 -1.26
CA GLN A 54 -18.89 11.91 -2.12
C GLN A 54 -18.34 13.16 -2.82
N THR A 55 -17.36 13.83 -2.21
CA THR A 55 -16.68 14.94 -2.87
C THR A 55 -15.94 14.37 -4.08
N ALA A 56 -16.49 14.59 -5.27
CA ALA A 56 -15.91 14.12 -6.51
C ALA A 56 -14.49 14.68 -6.64
N LEU A 57 -13.53 13.79 -6.94
CA LEU A 57 -12.14 14.18 -7.20
C LEU A 57 -12.11 15.33 -8.23
N PRO A 58 -11.26 16.36 -8.03
CA PRO A 58 -11.22 17.51 -8.92
C PRO A 58 -10.91 17.07 -10.37
N SER A 59 -11.56 17.74 -11.31
CA SER A 59 -11.35 17.50 -12.75
C SER A 59 -9.91 17.85 -13.15
N ARG A 60 -9.49 17.36 -14.33
CA ARG A 60 -8.15 17.65 -14.85
C ARG A 60 -7.89 19.15 -14.98
N ASP A 61 -8.89 19.90 -15.45
CA ASP A 61 -8.77 21.33 -15.72
C ASP A 61 -8.65 22.11 -14.41
N GLN A 62 -9.46 21.77 -13.40
CA GLN A 62 -9.31 22.33 -12.04
C GLN A 62 -7.93 22.04 -11.45
N ILE A 63 -7.42 20.80 -11.59
CA ILE A 63 -6.07 20.46 -11.11
C ILE A 63 -5.02 21.28 -11.84
N GLN A 64 -5.17 21.48 -13.15
CA GLN A 64 -4.25 22.27 -13.96
C GLN A 64 -4.21 23.73 -13.52
N GLU A 65 -5.36 24.36 -13.34
CA GLU A 65 -5.49 25.74 -12.85
C GLU A 65 -4.85 25.91 -11.47
N ILE A 66 -5.20 25.04 -10.52
CA ILE A 66 -4.61 25.05 -9.18
C ILE A 66 -3.10 24.88 -9.27
N PHE A 67 -2.61 23.97 -10.10
CA PHE A 67 -1.18 23.71 -10.21
C PHE A 67 -0.43 24.91 -10.80
N GLN A 68 -0.95 25.53 -11.86
CA GLN A 68 -0.36 26.74 -12.46
C GLN A 68 -0.27 27.88 -11.44
N ALA A 69 -1.38 28.18 -10.75
CA ALA A 69 -1.40 29.23 -9.72
C ALA A 69 -0.38 28.97 -8.60
N ARG A 70 -0.20 27.70 -8.21
CA ARG A 70 0.74 27.31 -7.15
C ARG A 70 2.21 27.42 -7.58
N LEU A 71 2.52 27.09 -8.83
CA LEU A 71 3.86 27.28 -9.39
C LEU A 71 4.19 28.78 -9.45
N GLU A 72 3.25 29.63 -9.86
CA GLU A 72 3.44 31.08 -9.87
C GLU A 72 3.66 31.64 -8.47
N GLN A 73 2.82 31.24 -7.51
CA GLN A 73 2.94 31.66 -6.11
C GLN A 73 4.29 31.27 -5.49
N ARG A 74 4.84 30.10 -5.85
CA ARG A 74 6.09 29.58 -5.27
C ARG A 74 7.34 29.96 -6.03
N ARG A 75 7.21 30.55 -7.23
CA ARG A 75 8.33 30.92 -8.11
C ARG A 75 9.45 31.71 -7.42
N PRO A 76 9.20 32.71 -6.54
CA PRO A 76 10.28 33.39 -5.83
C PRO A 76 11.09 32.47 -4.92
N ALA A 77 10.41 31.59 -4.18
CA ALA A 77 11.06 30.61 -3.29
C ALA A 77 11.77 29.51 -4.07
N GLU A 78 11.23 29.08 -5.21
CA GLU A 78 11.87 28.10 -6.09
C GLU A 78 13.16 28.66 -6.70
N ARG A 79 13.16 29.93 -7.15
CA ARG A 79 14.37 30.62 -7.64
C ARG A 79 15.44 30.73 -6.56
N ALA A 80 15.05 31.14 -5.34
CA ALA A 80 15.99 31.26 -4.23
C ALA A 80 16.63 29.92 -3.84
N ARG A 81 15.91 28.80 -4.01
CA ARG A 81 16.40 27.45 -3.65
C ARG A 81 16.99 26.66 -4.82
N GLY A 82 16.81 27.11 -6.06
CA GLY A 82 17.23 26.39 -7.26
C GLY A 82 16.50 25.07 -7.52
N ILE A 83 15.33 24.83 -6.90
CA ILE A 83 14.57 23.58 -7.02
C ILE A 83 13.07 23.84 -7.11
N THR A 84 12.34 22.99 -7.83
CA THR A 84 10.87 23.01 -7.87
C THR A 84 10.27 22.47 -6.57
N LEU A 85 9.39 23.24 -5.95
CA LEU A 85 8.77 23.00 -4.64
C LEU A 85 7.31 22.54 -4.75
N VAL A 86 6.68 22.65 -5.92
CA VAL A 86 5.30 22.22 -6.16
C VAL A 86 5.27 21.18 -7.28
N GLY A 87 4.58 20.08 -7.04
CA GLY A 87 4.35 19.05 -8.05
C GLY A 87 4.26 17.63 -7.48
N PRO A 88 3.89 16.66 -8.33
CA PRO A 88 3.72 15.26 -7.92
C PRO A 88 4.99 14.62 -7.33
N HIS A 89 6.18 15.14 -7.62
CA HIS A 89 7.45 14.70 -7.04
C HIS A 89 7.65 15.13 -5.58
N ARG A 90 6.83 16.06 -5.07
CA ARG A 90 6.82 16.53 -3.68
C ARG A 90 5.61 16.01 -2.90
N ALA A 91 4.84 15.10 -3.49
CA ALA A 91 3.69 14.50 -2.84
C ALA A 91 4.14 13.34 -1.94
N ASP A 92 3.30 13.01 -0.97
CA ASP A 92 3.54 11.95 -0.01
C ASP A 92 2.32 11.03 0.14
N LEU A 93 2.49 9.93 0.86
CA LEU A 93 1.43 9.01 1.26
C LEU A 93 1.33 9.00 2.78
N ALA A 94 0.21 9.49 3.31
CA ALA A 94 -0.08 9.39 4.74
C ALA A 94 -0.79 8.08 5.02
N MET A 95 -0.35 7.39 6.07
CA MET A 95 -0.92 6.13 6.51
C MET A 95 -1.32 6.24 7.97
N THR A 96 -2.51 5.76 8.31
CA THR A 96 -2.96 5.69 9.70
C THR A 96 -3.46 4.30 10.04
N VAL A 97 -3.21 3.86 11.27
CA VAL A 97 -3.88 2.71 11.87
C VAL A 97 -4.57 3.20 13.14
N ASN A 98 -5.87 2.94 13.27
CA ASN A 98 -6.69 3.42 14.39
C ASN A 98 -6.52 4.93 14.63
N GLU A 99 -6.54 5.71 13.54
CA GLU A 99 -6.31 7.17 13.51
C GLU A 99 -4.91 7.65 13.95
N ILE A 100 -3.99 6.74 14.27
CA ILE A 100 -2.60 7.07 14.63
C ILE A 100 -1.74 7.14 13.37
N ASP A 101 -0.92 8.18 13.23
CA ASP A 101 0.02 8.35 12.12
C ASP A 101 1.15 7.30 12.17
N MET A 102 1.16 6.40 11.18
CA MET A 102 2.11 5.29 11.10
C MET A 102 3.50 5.71 10.63
N GLY A 103 3.63 6.89 10.02
CA GLY A 103 4.93 7.48 9.67
C GLY A 103 5.71 7.96 10.90
N VAL A 104 4.99 8.29 11.99
CA VAL A 104 5.58 8.79 13.23
C VAL A 104 5.55 7.76 14.35
N TYR A 105 4.42 7.05 14.48
CA TYR A 105 4.14 6.14 15.58
C TYR A 105 3.75 4.77 15.03
N SER A 106 4.74 3.92 14.77
CA SER A 106 4.49 2.54 14.36
C SER A 106 5.45 1.58 15.04
N SER A 107 4.91 0.47 15.55
CA SER A 107 5.73 -0.66 15.97
C SER A 107 6.30 -1.39 14.74
N ARG A 108 7.40 -2.14 14.93
CA ARG A 108 7.98 -2.93 13.83
C ARG A 108 6.99 -3.94 13.23
N GLY A 109 6.15 -4.56 14.06
CA GLY A 109 5.11 -5.49 13.60
C GLY A 109 4.03 -4.81 12.75
N GLN A 110 3.60 -3.61 13.13
CA GLN A 110 2.65 -2.82 12.34
C GLN A 110 3.25 -2.37 11.01
N GLN A 111 4.51 -1.91 11.00
CA GLN A 111 5.20 -1.55 9.75
C GLN A 111 5.22 -2.70 8.75
N ARG A 112 5.55 -3.91 9.22
CA ARG A 112 5.55 -5.13 8.40
C ARG A 112 4.16 -5.50 7.90
N THR A 113 3.16 -5.44 8.78
CA THR A 113 1.77 -5.75 8.44
C THR A 113 1.23 -4.79 7.38
N ILE A 114 1.48 -3.48 7.55
CA ILE A 114 1.12 -2.45 6.56
C ILE A 114 1.85 -2.68 5.24
N ALA A 115 3.16 -2.96 5.28
CA ALA A 115 3.93 -3.22 4.07
C ALA A 115 3.41 -4.45 3.33
N LEU A 116 3.11 -5.54 4.04
CA LEU A 116 2.52 -6.75 3.46
C LEU A 116 1.15 -6.46 2.85
N ALA A 117 0.26 -5.78 3.59
CA ALA A 117 -1.06 -5.40 3.11
C ALA A 117 -0.99 -4.56 1.83
N LEU A 118 -0.07 -3.58 1.77
CA LEU A 118 0.13 -2.76 0.58
C LEU A 118 0.66 -3.56 -0.62
N ARG A 119 1.54 -4.56 -0.40
CA ARG A 119 2.07 -5.40 -1.47
C ARG A 119 1.02 -6.35 -2.04
N LEU A 120 0.21 -6.95 -1.17
CA LEU A 120 -0.91 -7.78 -1.59
C LEU A 120 -1.99 -6.95 -2.31
N ALA A 121 -2.33 -5.77 -1.78
CA ALA A 121 -3.26 -4.82 -2.41
C ALA A 121 -2.76 -4.36 -3.78
N GLN A 122 -1.45 -4.17 -3.92
CA GLN A 122 -0.82 -3.87 -5.20
C GLN A 122 -0.98 -5.02 -6.18
N ALA A 123 -0.77 -6.27 -5.75
CA ALA A 123 -0.94 -7.45 -6.61
C ALA A 123 -2.38 -7.59 -7.12
N GLU A 124 -3.38 -7.41 -6.24
CA GLU A 124 -4.79 -7.39 -6.62
C GLU A 124 -5.12 -6.23 -7.57
N LEU A 125 -4.56 -5.04 -7.34
CA LEU A 125 -4.78 -3.88 -8.19
C LEU A 125 -4.17 -4.10 -9.60
N ILE A 126 -2.99 -4.72 -9.68
CA ILE A 126 -2.37 -5.11 -10.95
C ILE A 126 -3.31 -6.06 -11.69
N GLN A 127 -3.76 -7.15 -11.06
CA GLN A 127 -4.69 -8.10 -11.67
C GLN A 127 -5.96 -7.41 -12.17
N ALA A 128 -6.55 -6.51 -11.38
CA ALA A 128 -7.76 -5.79 -11.74
C ALA A 128 -7.56 -4.81 -12.93
N VAL A 129 -6.34 -4.35 -13.19
CA VAL A 129 -6.03 -3.42 -14.28
C VAL A 129 -5.57 -4.16 -15.54
N THR A 130 -4.77 -5.22 -15.39
CA THR A 130 -4.18 -5.96 -16.51
C THR A 130 -5.00 -7.16 -16.94
N GLY A 131 -5.92 -7.64 -16.10
CA GLY A 131 -6.66 -8.88 -16.29
C GLY A 131 -5.87 -10.15 -15.93
N ALA A 132 -4.60 -10.02 -15.53
CA ALA A 132 -3.72 -11.14 -15.22
C ALA A 132 -3.01 -10.95 -13.87
N PRO A 133 -3.01 -11.96 -12.97
CA PRO A 133 -2.33 -11.84 -11.69
C PRO A 133 -0.81 -11.79 -11.90
N PRO A 134 -0.07 -10.95 -11.16
CA PRO A 134 1.39 -10.95 -11.20
C PRO A 134 1.95 -12.20 -10.51
N ILE A 135 3.20 -12.57 -10.78
CA ILE A 135 3.90 -13.56 -9.95
C ILE A 135 4.17 -12.94 -8.58
N LEU A 136 3.79 -13.63 -7.52
CA LEU A 136 4.04 -13.19 -6.15
C LEU A 136 5.40 -13.70 -5.68
N LEU A 137 6.27 -12.79 -5.24
CA LEU A 137 7.58 -13.11 -4.67
C LEU A 137 7.61 -12.60 -3.22
N LEU A 138 7.84 -13.50 -2.28
CA LEU A 138 7.83 -13.22 -0.85
C LEU A 138 9.16 -13.69 -0.25
N ASP A 139 10.00 -12.73 0.12
CA ASP A 139 11.35 -12.99 0.59
C ASP A 139 11.44 -12.97 2.12
N ASP A 140 11.61 -14.13 2.73
CA ASP A 140 11.75 -14.36 4.18
C ASP A 140 10.69 -13.65 5.04
N VAL A 141 9.49 -13.47 4.48
CA VAL A 141 8.41 -12.73 5.16
C VAL A 141 7.77 -13.56 6.28
N MET A 142 7.90 -14.88 6.24
CA MET A 142 7.19 -15.79 7.16
C MET A 142 7.76 -15.72 8.57
N SER A 143 9.09 -15.66 8.69
CA SER A 143 9.80 -15.59 9.97
C SER A 143 9.47 -14.32 10.77
N GLU A 144 9.00 -13.26 10.09
CA GLU A 144 8.64 -11.98 10.71
C GLU A 144 7.18 -11.86 11.17
N LEU A 145 6.34 -12.86 10.86
CA LEU A 145 4.91 -12.86 11.13
C LEU A 145 4.56 -13.78 12.30
N ASP A 146 3.49 -13.45 13.02
CA ASP A 146 2.85 -14.37 13.97
C ASP A 146 2.03 -15.45 13.25
N ALA A 147 1.55 -16.43 14.01
CA ALA A 147 0.87 -17.61 13.47
C ALA A 147 -0.39 -17.27 12.65
N GLU A 148 -1.18 -16.29 13.09
CA GLU A 148 -2.42 -15.89 12.39
C GLU A 148 -2.10 -15.26 11.03
N ARG A 149 -1.12 -14.34 11.01
CA ARG A 149 -0.67 -13.69 9.78
C ARG A 149 -0.01 -14.66 8.80
N ARG A 150 0.79 -15.61 9.30
CA ARG A 150 1.35 -16.70 8.46
C ARG A 150 0.26 -17.52 7.81
N GLN A 151 -0.79 -17.87 8.56
CA GLN A 151 -1.91 -18.63 8.03
C GLN A 151 -2.64 -17.86 6.93
N TYR A 152 -2.90 -16.56 7.14
CA TYR A 152 -3.48 -15.70 6.12
C TYR A 152 -2.62 -15.66 4.86
N LEU A 153 -1.31 -15.43 5.02
CA LEU A 153 -0.38 -15.33 3.88
C LEU A 153 -0.27 -16.64 3.09
N MET A 154 -0.24 -17.79 3.79
CA MET A 154 -0.31 -19.11 3.16
C MET A 154 -1.60 -19.29 2.35
N ALA A 155 -2.75 -18.88 2.90
CA ALA A 155 -4.03 -18.96 2.20
C ALA A 155 -4.09 -18.03 0.97
N VAL A 156 -3.47 -16.85 1.05
CA VAL A 156 -3.33 -15.95 -0.11
C VAL A 156 -2.42 -16.58 -1.16
N ALA A 157 -1.25 -17.09 -0.78
CA ALA A 157 -0.31 -17.73 -1.70
C ALA A 157 -0.91 -18.94 -2.43
N GLN A 158 -1.70 -19.77 -1.74
CA GLN A 158 -2.38 -20.93 -2.33
C GLN A 158 -3.45 -20.54 -3.36
N ARG A 159 -4.15 -19.41 -3.14
CA ARG A 159 -5.17 -18.91 -4.07
C ARG A 159 -4.57 -18.17 -5.26
N HIS A 160 -3.31 -17.76 -5.14
CA HIS A 160 -2.60 -17.03 -6.18
C HIS A 160 -2.12 -17.97 -7.28
N GLN A 161 -2.10 -17.51 -8.53
CA GLN A 161 -1.76 -18.37 -9.67
C GLN A 161 -0.31 -18.90 -9.60
N GLN A 162 0.63 -18.08 -9.14
CA GLN A 162 2.01 -18.48 -8.93
C GLN A 162 2.65 -17.62 -7.82
N ALA A 163 3.16 -18.28 -6.78
CA ALA A 163 3.87 -17.64 -5.68
C ALA A 163 5.19 -18.37 -5.37
N PHE A 164 6.25 -17.60 -5.12
CA PHE A 164 7.53 -18.07 -4.60
C PHE A 164 7.73 -17.48 -3.21
N LEU A 165 7.96 -18.35 -2.24
CA LEU A 165 8.23 -17.99 -0.86
C LEU A 165 9.63 -18.50 -0.51
N THR A 166 10.46 -17.65 0.09
CA THR A 166 11.72 -18.08 0.68
C THR A 166 11.55 -18.15 2.20
N SER A 167 12.24 -19.10 2.82
CA SER A 167 12.34 -19.22 4.28
C SER A 167 13.61 -19.99 4.62
N THR A 168 14.15 -19.71 5.79
CA THR A 168 15.26 -20.49 6.38
C THR A 168 14.77 -21.70 7.18
N ASP A 169 13.50 -21.72 7.59
CA ASP A 169 12.88 -22.80 8.34
C ASP A 169 11.51 -23.18 7.76
N LEU A 170 11.28 -24.48 7.58
CA LEU A 170 9.98 -25.02 7.14
C LEU A 170 8.94 -25.02 8.26
N ALA A 171 9.36 -24.92 9.53
CA ALA A 171 8.47 -24.83 10.69
C ALA A 171 7.56 -23.59 10.68
N ASP A 172 7.90 -22.58 9.87
CA ASP A 172 7.06 -21.40 9.67
C ASP A 172 5.81 -21.68 8.82
N PHE A 173 5.71 -22.86 8.21
CA PHE A 173 4.61 -23.26 7.35
C PHE A 173 3.81 -24.42 7.98
N SER A 174 2.52 -24.44 7.68
CA SER A 174 1.68 -25.59 8.03
C SER A 174 2.02 -26.81 7.16
N GLU A 175 1.92 -28.01 7.75
CA GLU A 175 2.12 -29.29 7.03
C GLU A 175 1.20 -29.40 5.80
N ALA A 176 -0.04 -28.94 5.92
CA ALA A 176 -1.01 -28.92 4.84
C ALA A 176 -0.56 -28.01 3.67
N PHE A 177 0.09 -26.88 3.97
CA PHE A 177 0.66 -26.00 2.95
C PHE A 177 1.86 -26.64 2.27
N LEU A 178 2.79 -27.21 3.06
CA LEU A 178 4.00 -27.85 2.54
C LEU A 178 3.70 -29.04 1.62
N THR A 179 2.65 -29.81 1.93
CA THR A 179 2.24 -30.97 1.10
C THR A 179 1.78 -30.57 -0.31
N GLN A 180 1.30 -29.33 -0.48
CA GLN A 180 0.84 -28.80 -1.77
C GLN A 180 1.92 -27.94 -2.46
N ALA A 181 2.96 -27.55 -1.73
CA ALA A 181 4.04 -26.72 -2.23
C ALA A 181 5.13 -27.58 -2.89
N ARG A 182 5.76 -27.03 -3.94
CA ARG A 182 7.03 -27.55 -4.42
C ARG A 182 8.15 -26.93 -3.61
N ILE A 183 8.79 -27.74 -2.77
CA ILE A 183 9.93 -27.33 -1.96
C ILE A 183 11.20 -27.48 -2.81
N LEU A 184 11.99 -26.41 -2.87
CA LEU A 184 13.28 -26.37 -3.55
C LEU A 184 14.34 -26.01 -2.52
N HIS A 185 15.40 -26.81 -2.42
CA HIS A 185 16.48 -26.54 -1.47
C HIS A 185 17.59 -25.75 -2.15
N VAL A 186 18.03 -24.65 -1.54
CA VAL A 186 19.09 -23.80 -2.09
C VAL A 186 20.34 -23.92 -1.22
N GLU A 187 21.42 -24.42 -1.80
CA GLU A 187 22.69 -24.61 -1.10
C GLU A 187 23.85 -24.24 -2.02
N ASN A 188 24.83 -23.48 -1.51
CA ASN A 188 26.02 -23.05 -2.27
C ASN A 188 25.70 -22.41 -3.63
N GLY A 189 24.59 -21.65 -3.71
CA GLY A 189 24.14 -20.99 -4.94
C GLY A 189 23.49 -21.93 -5.97
N SER A 190 23.22 -23.18 -5.63
CA SER A 190 22.55 -24.18 -6.47
C SER A 190 21.17 -24.54 -5.92
N VAL A 191 20.22 -24.83 -6.82
CA VAL A 191 18.84 -25.22 -6.47
C VAL A 191 18.67 -26.71 -6.74
N HIS A 192 18.21 -27.45 -5.73
CA HIS A 192 17.97 -28.89 -5.74
C HIS A 192 16.48 -29.20 -5.63
#